data_AF-A0A351J2P2-F1
#
_entry.id   AF-A0A351J2P2-F1
#
_cell.length_a   1.000
_cell.length_b   1.000
_cell.length_c   1.000
_cell.angle_alpha   90.00
_cell.angle_beta   90.00
_cell.angle_gamma   90.00
#
_symmetry.space_group_name_H-M   'P 1'
#
loop_
_entity.id
_entity.type
_entity.pdbx_description
1 polymer ?
#
loop_
_entity_poly.entity_id
_entity_poly.type
_entity_poly.pdbx_seq_one_letter_code
_entity_poly.pdbx_strand_id
1 'polypeptide(L)'
;MKRTGILLLLLVIAFGGVLLAFQFGVNRIDKEMLTDGRERFIYENKTIDEPLFPPDAKAIRNLLDTKRLYKDTPSCSFHDDISVSFSNGQYIFCIARDTCPVVYDANHQKYIFLTKKEGEELHSILNRYGFVFPCV
;
A
#
# COMPACT_ATOMS: atom_id res chain seq x y z
N MET A 1 -20.64 21.63 39.78
CA MET A 1 -19.71 20.51 39.53
C MET A 1 -18.42 20.74 40.31
N LYS A 2 -18.00 19.78 41.14
CA LYS A 2 -16.74 19.89 41.92
C LYS A 2 -15.53 19.87 40.97
N ARG A 3 -14.47 20.61 41.28
CA ARG A 3 -13.21 20.71 40.49
C ARG A 3 -12.67 19.35 40.02
N THR A 4 -12.85 18.31 40.82
CA THR A 4 -12.49 16.93 40.52
C THR A 4 -13.24 16.32 39.33
N GLY A 5 -14.52 16.67 39.13
CA GLY A 5 -15.31 16.18 38.00
C GLY A 5 -14.90 16.78 36.66
N ILE A 6 -14.45 18.05 36.65
CA ILE A 6 -13.94 18.70 35.43
C ILE A 6 -12.57 18.10 35.05
N LEU A 7 -11.71 17.82 36.03
CA LEU A 7 -10.39 17.23 35.80
C LEU A 7 -10.48 15.81 35.21
N LEU A 8 -11.41 14.98 35.73
CA LEU A 8 -11.67 13.64 35.20
C LEU A 8 -12.19 13.68 33.75
N LEU A 9 -13.09 14.62 33.43
CA LEU A 9 -13.62 14.76 32.08
C LEU A 9 -12.51 15.12 31.07
N LEU A 10 -11.61 16.05 31.43
CA LEU A 10 -10.49 16.44 30.58
C LEU A 10 -9.50 15.28 30.36
N LEU A 11 -9.26 14.45 31.37
CA LEU A 11 -8.43 13.25 31.24
C LEU A 11 -9.04 12.23 30.27
N VAL A 12 -10.35 12.00 30.33
CA VAL A 12 -11.05 11.08 29.41
C VAL A 12 -10.98 11.59 27.96
N ILE A 13 -11.18 12.90 27.75
CA ILE A 13 -11.09 13.51 26.41
C ILE A 13 -9.65 13.42 25.88
N ALA A 14 -8.65 13.71 26.70
CA ALA A 14 -7.24 13.61 26.31
C ALA A 14 -6.86 12.17 25.96
N PHE A 15 -7.26 11.21 26.80
CA PHE A 15 -6.97 9.79 26.57
C PHE A 15 -7.68 9.23 25.33
N GLY A 16 -8.94 9.62 25.12
CA GLY A 16 -9.69 9.29 23.91
C GLY A 16 -9.06 9.89 22.65
N GLY A 17 -8.59 11.13 22.73
CA GLY A 17 -7.86 11.80 21.64
C GLY A 17 -6.56 11.09 21.27
N VAL A 18 -5.78 10.65 22.28
CA VAL A 18 -4.54 9.89 22.06
C VAL A 18 -4.81 8.52 21.45
N LEU A 19 -5.81 7.79 21.94
CA LEU A 19 -6.20 6.48 21.37
C LEU A 19 -6.64 6.60 19.92
N LEU A 20 -7.46 7.60 19.60
CA LEU A 20 -7.89 7.86 18.23
C LEU A 20 -6.71 8.22 17.33
N ALA A 21 -5.85 9.16 17.76
CA ALA A 21 -4.66 9.54 17.00
C ALA A 21 -3.72 8.35 16.75
N PHE A 22 -3.53 7.50 17.76
CA PHE A 22 -2.76 6.27 17.62
C PHE A 22 -3.40 5.37 16.57
N GLN A 23 -4.68 5.07 16.66
CA GLN A 23 -5.41 4.20 15.72
C GLN A 23 -5.39 4.72 14.26
N PHE A 24 -5.41 6.05 14.07
CA PHE A 24 -5.24 6.67 12.75
C PHE A 24 -3.79 6.62 12.23
N GLY A 25 -2.81 6.56 13.12
CA GLY A 25 -1.39 6.44 12.80
C GLY A 25 -0.95 5.01 12.45
N VAL A 26 -1.46 3.97 13.15
CA VAL A 26 -0.95 2.58 13.00
C VAL A 26 -1.36 1.86 11.71
N ASN A 27 -2.29 2.41 10.93
CA ASN A 27 -2.79 1.77 9.70
C ASN A 27 -2.27 2.47 8.43
N ARG A 28 -0.97 2.80 8.41
CA ARG A 28 -0.29 3.36 7.24
C ARG A 28 1.00 2.60 7.00
N ILE A 29 1.49 2.65 5.77
CA ILE A 29 2.83 2.15 5.44
C ILE A 29 3.84 3.20 5.88
N ASP A 30 4.86 2.76 6.59
CA ASP A 30 6.05 3.58 6.84
C ASP A 30 6.99 3.46 5.63
N LYS A 31 7.09 4.53 4.84
CA LYS A 31 7.93 4.55 3.64
C LYS A 31 9.42 4.36 3.93
N GLU A 32 9.89 4.68 5.13
CA GLU A 32 11.32 4.51 5.47
C GLU A 32 11.68 3.03 5.52
N MET A 33 10.68 2.17 5.72
CA MET A 33 10.82 0.71 5.69
C MET A 33 10.80 0.13 4.28
N LEU A 34 10.53 0.93 3.23
CA LEU A 34 10.52 0.49 1.82
C LEU A 34 11.84 0.87 1.15
N THR A 35 12.84 0.01 1.28
CA THR A 35 14.14 0.09 0.57
C THR A 35 14.13 -0.87 -0.62
N ASP A 36 15.07 -0.72 -1.57
CA ASP A 36 15.39 -1.74 -2.59
C ASP A 36 14.16 -2.40 -3.26
N GLY A 37 13.61 -1.74 -4.27
CA GLY A 37 12.43 -2.22 -5.00
C GLY A 37 12.76 -3.32 -6.02
N ARG A 38 11.87 -4.29 -6.15
CA ARG A 38 11.90 -5.33 -7.19
C ARG A 38 10.51 -5.57 -7.75
N GLU A 39 10.40 -5.76 -9.04
CA GLU A 39 9.16 -6.11 -9.71
C GLU A 39 9.12 -7.60 -10.04
N ARG A 40 7.92 -8.18 -9.93
CA ARG A 40 7.63 -9.55 -10.34
C ARG A 40 6.40 -9.55 -11.23
N PHE A 41 6.58 -10.04 -12.46
CA PHE A 41 5.51 -10.24 -13.43
C PHE A 41 5.67 -11.60 -14.11
N ILE A 42 4.89 -12.57 -13.67
CA ILE A 42 4.77 -13.86 -14.34
C ILE A 42 3.35 -13.98 -14.89
N TYR A 43 3.23 -13.87 -16.21
CA TYR A 43 1.95 -13.92 -16.90
C TYR A 43 2.13 -14.46 -18.32
N GLU A 44 1.36 -15.50 -18.67
CA GLU A 44 1.49 -16.27 -19.91
C GLU A 44 2.94 -16.71 -20.16
N ASN A 45 3.58 -16.17 -21.20
CA ASN A 45 4.93 -16.53 -21.63
C ASN A 45 5.98 -15.50 -21.18
N LYS A 46 5.60 -14.56 -20.31
CA LYS A 46 6.48 -13.51 -19.79
C LYS A 46 6.81 -13.80 -18.34
N THR A 47 8.11 -13.79 -18.04
CA THR A 47 8.65 -13.89 -16.68
C THR A 47 9.60 -12.72 -16.49
N ILE A 48 9.27 -11.84 -15.56
CA ILE A 48 10.04 -10.66 -15.19
C ILE A 48 10.23 -10.73 -13.68
N ASP A 49 11.48 -10.71 -13.23
CA ASP A 49 11.88 -10.71 -11.83
C ASP A 49 13.19 -9.93 -11.69
N GLU A 50 13.07 -8.61 -11.71
CA GLU A 50 14.20 -7.69 -11.83
C GLU A 50 14.13 -6.61 -10.74
N PRO A 51 15.25 -5.93 -10.44
CA PRO A 51 15.25 -4.77 -9.57
C PRO A 51 14.64 -3.53 -10.25
N LEU A 52 13.83 -2.78 -9.51
CA LEU A 52 13.30 -1.50 -9.96
C LEU A 52 14.43 -0.47 -10.07
N PHE A 53 14.38 0.36 -11.11
CA PHE A 53 15.24 1.53 -11.21
C PHE A 53 14.98 2.46 -9.99
N PRO A 54 16.00 2.98 -9.28
CA PRO A 54 15.78 3.68 -8.01
C PRO A 54 14.80 4.86 -8.03
N PRO A 55 14.75 5.70 -9.09
CA PRO A 55 13.71 6.72 -9.23
C PRO A 55 12.28 6.15 -9.31
N ASP A 56 12.10 5.01 -9.98
CA ASP A 56 10.80 4.35 -10.12
C ASP A 56 10.38 3.68 -8.81
N ALA A 57 11.32 3.02 -8.13
CA ALA A 57 11.11 2.50 -6.77
C ALA A 57 10.67 3.63 -5.82
N LYS A 58 11.32 4.79 -5.90
CA LYS A 58 10.94 5.98 -5.11
C LYS A 58 9.54 6.50 -5.49
N ALA A 59 9.19 6.52 -6.77
CA ALA A 59 7.87 6.96 -7.23
C ALA A 59 6.76 6.03 -6.73
N ILE A 60 6.91 4.72 -6.91
CA ILE A 60 5.96 3.71 -6.39
C ILE A 60 5.84 3.84 -4.88
N ARG A 61 6.96 3.94 -4.16
CA ARG A 61 6.94 4.15 -2.70
C ARG A 61 6.15 5.38 -2.32
N ASN A 62 6.31 6.50 -3.02
CA ASN A 62 5.56 7.72 -2.73
C ASN A 62 4.05 7.59 -3.00
N LEU A 63 3.65 6.77 -3.99
CA LEU A 63 2.25 6.47 -4.25
C LEU A 63 1.61 5.66 -3.10
N LEU A 64 2.38 4.73 -2.51
CA LEU A 64 1.94 3.89 -1.40
C LEU A 64 2.07 4.61 -0.03
N ASP A 65 2.97 5.59 0.08
CA ASP A 65 3.20 6.37 1.29
C ASP A 65 1.93 7.11 1.73
N THR A 66 1.77 7.26 3.05
CA THR A 66 0.64 7.93 3.72
C THR A 66 -0.75 7.32 3.48
N LYS A 67 -0.87 6.31 2.61
CA LYS A 67 -2.13 5.66 2.32
C LYS A 67 -2.62 4.89 3.53
N ARG A 68 -3.94 4.97 3.74
CA ARG A 68 -4.60 4.21 4.80
C ARG A 68 -4.76 2.77 4.34
N LEU A 69 -4.21 1.86 5.13
CA LEU A 69 -4.45 0.44 5.02
C LEU A 69 -5.84 0.12 5.59
N TYR A 70 -6.61 -0.66 4.83
CA TYR A 70 -7.95 -1.11 5.25
C TYR A 70 -8.12 -2.61 5.01
N LYS A 71 -9.10 -3.22 5.69
CA LYS A 71 -9.50 -4.62 5.48
C LYS A 71 -10.78 -4.63 4.67
N ASP A 72 -10.83 -5.50 3.67
CA ASP A 72 -11.97 -5.69 2.77
C ASP A 72 -11.83 -7.04 2.04
N THR A 73 -12.75 -7.36 1.14
CA THR A 73 -12.66 -8.50 0.21
C THR A 73 -12.99 -8.06 -1.22
N PRO A 74 -12.19 -7.15 -1.82
CA PRO A 74 -12.45 -6.63 -3.14
C PRO A 74 -12.20 -7.71 -4.21
N SER A 75 -13.09 -7.79 -5.19
CA SER A 75 -12.95 -8.70 -6.33
C SER A 75 -12.07 -8.06 -7.42
N CYS A 76 -10.77 -7.97 -7.16
CA CYS A 76 -9.78 -7.27 -8.02
C CYS A 76 -8.69 -8.20 -8.59
N SER A 77 -8.97 -9.51 -8.60
CA SER A 77 -8.14 -10.55 -9.26
C SER A 77 -6.63 -10.46 -8.93
N PHE A 78 -6.27 -10.31 -7.66
CA PHE A 78 -4.84 -10.25 -7.27
C PHE A 78 -4.12 -11.58 -7.49
N HIS A 79 -2.82 -11.50 -7.79
CA HIS A 79 -1.92 -12.67 -7.84
C HIS A 79 -0.51 -12.26 -7.41
N ASP A 80 0.19 -13.10 -6.65
CA ASP A 80 1.52 -12.78 -6.11
C ASP A 80 2.59 -12.63 -7.20
N ASP A 81 2.39 -13.30 -8.33
CA ASP A 81 3.24 -13.16 -9.51
C ASP A 81 3.09 -11.83 -10.25
N ILE A 82 2.17 -10.96 -9.83
CA ILE A 82 1.98 -9.62 -10.39
C ILE A 82 2.08 -8.64 -9.24
N SER A 83 3.31 -8.39 -8.81
CA SER A 83 3.60 -7.64 -7.60
C SER A 83 4.86 -6.79 -7.70
N VAL A 84 4.94 -5.82 -6.80
CA VAL A 84 6.17 -5.10 -6.49
C VAL A 84 6.53 -5.42 -5.06
N SER A 85 7.79 -5.76 -4.83
CA SER A 85 8.33 -6.02 -3.51
C SER A 85 9.39 -5.01 -3.11
N PHE A 86 9.48 -4.75 -1.81
CA PHE A 86 10.49 -3.88 -1.20
C PHE A 86 11.16 -4.58 -0.04
N SER A 87 12.35 -4.09 0.31
CA SER A 87 13.13 -4.50 1.48
C SER A 87 13.38 -6.00 1.48
N ASN A 88 13.82 -6.50 0.32
CA ASN A 88 14.09 -7.91 0.04
C ASN A 88 12.87 -8.83 0.31
N GLY A 89 11.67 -8.39 -0.12
CA GLY A 89 10.45 -9.20 -0.03
C GLY A 89 9.73 -9.13 1.31
N GLN A 90 10.15 -8.24 2.22
CA GLN A 90 9.41 -8.00 3.48
C GLN A 90 8.06 -7.33 3.23
N TYR A 91 7.95 -6.57 2.14
CA TYR A 91 6.72 -5.93 1.71
C TYR A 91 6.43 -6.35 0.27
N ILE A 92 5.28 -6.95 0.04
CA ILE A 92 4.81 -7.45 -1.25
C ILE A 92 3.46 -6.80 -1.53
N PHE A 93 3.45 -6.00 -2.58
CA PHE A 93 2.29 -5.25 -3.04
C PHE A 93 1.79 -5.85 -4.36
N CYS A 94 0.70 -6.62 -4.30
CA CYS A 94 0.09 -7.24 -5.46
C CYS A 94 -0.79 -6.23 -6.20
N ILE A 95 -0.61 -6.14 -7.51
CA ILE A 95 -1.31 -5.19 -8.37
C ILE A 95 -2.54 -5.88 -8.98
N ALA A 96 -3.66 -5.17 -9.02
CA ALA A 96 -4.91 -5.72 -9.56
C ALA A 96 -4.77 -6.02 -11.06
N ARG A 97 -5.06 -7.26 -11.45
CA ARG A 97 -5.01 -7.72 -12.84
C ARG A 97 -6.04 -7.07 -13.75
N ASP A 98 -7.16 -6.64 -13.19
CA ASP A 98 -8.32 -6.08 -13.90
C ASP A 98 -8.34 -4.55 -13.89
N THR A 99 -7.21 -3.91 -13.56
CA THR A 99 -7.06 -2.44 -13.41
C THR A 99 -7.88 -1.82 -12.28
N CYS A 100 -8.41 -2.62 -11.35
CA CYS A 100 -9.04 -2.12 -10.14
C CYS A 100 -8.08 -1.17 -9.40
N PRO A 101 -8.58 -0.03 -8.87
CA PRO A 101 -7.75 1.00 -8.23
C PRO A 101 -7.33 0.63 -6.81
N VAL A 102 -6.99 -0.64 -6.60
CA VAL A 102 -6.64 -1.20 -5.29
C VAL A 102 -5.35 -1.98 -5.44
N VAL A 103 -4.44 -1.79 -4.49
CA VAL A 103 -3.22 -2.58 -4.31
C VAL A 103 -3.37 -3.42 -3.06
N TYR A 104 -2.99 -4.68 -3.13
CA TYR A 104 -3.05 -5.60 -2.01
C TYR A 104 -1.68 -5.74 -1.33
N ASP A 105 -1.60 -5.40 -0.05
CA ASP A 105 -0.44 -5.67 0.79
C ASP A 105 -0.56 -7.09 1.34
N ALA A 106 0.15 -8.02 0.70
CA ALA A 106 0.06 -9.45 0.97
C ALA A 106 0.59 -9.81 2.37
N ASN A 107 1.62 -9.11 2.85
CA ASN A 107 2.22 -9.37 4.16
C ASN A 107 1.27 -8.99 5.31
N HIS A 108 0.52 -7.89 5.15
CA HIS A 108 -0.41 -7.41 6.19
C HIS A 108 -1.86 -7.81 5.98
N GLN A 109 -2.19 -8.46 4.85
CA GLN A 109 -3.54 -8.81 4.42
C GLN A 109 -4.48 -7.60 4.43
N LYS A 110 -4.01 -6.50 3.86
CA LYS A 110 -4.72 -5.21 3.80
C LYS A 110 -4.66 -4.63 2.39
N TYR A 111 -5.48 -3.63 2.16
CA TYR A 111 -5.64 -3.00 0.87
C TYR A 111 -5.30 -1.52 0.95
N ILE A 112 -4.88 -1.00 -0.18
CA ILE A 112 -4.53 0.40 -0.41
C ILE A 112 -5.38 0.87 -1.57
N PHE A 113 -6.13 1.95 -1.37
CA PHE A 113 -6.89 2.56 -2.45
C PHE A 113 -6.03 3.60 -3.16
N LEU A 114 -6.00 3.53 -4.49
CA LEU A 114 -5.37 4.52 -5.34
C LEU A 114 -6.45 5.36 -6.01
N THR A 115 -6.21 6.67 -6.13
CA THR A 115 -7.02 7.47 -7.05
C THR A 115 -6.77 7.03 -8.49
N LYS A 116 -7.69 7.36 -9.40
CA LYS A 116 -7.52 7.04 -10.84
C LYS A 116 -6.16 7.50 -11.38
N LYS A 117 -5.74 8.72 -11.06
CA LYS A 117 -4.45 9.29 -11.48
C LYS A 117 -3.26 8.49 -10.93
N GLU A 118 -3.33 8.08 -9.67
CA GLU A 118 -2.26 7.29 -9.04
C GLU A 118 -2.18 5.87 -9.62
N GLY A 119 -3.32 5.26 -9.95
CA GLY A 119 -3.37 3.98 -10.66
C GLY A 119 -2.77 4.08 -12.07
N GLU A 120 -3.11 5.14 -12.82
CA GLU A 120 -2.51 5.42 -14.13
C GLU A 120 -0.99 5.65 -14.03
N GLU A 121 -0.53 6.37 -13.01
CA GLU A 121 0.89 6.59 -12.75
C GLU A 121 1.62 5.28 -12.43
N LEU A 122 1.04 4.45 -11.55
CA LEU A 122 1.59 3.15 -11.21
C LEU A 122 1.69 2.23 -12.45
N HIS A 123 0.61 2.12 -13.23
CA HIS A 123 0.63 1.33 -14.46
C HIS A 123 1.63 1.87 -15.49
N SER A 124 1.77 3.19 -15.61
CA SER A 124 2.76 3.82 -16.48
C SER A 124 4.20 3.48 -16.07
N ILE A 125 4.47 3.40 -14.77
CA ILE A 125 5.76 2.94 -14.25
C ILE A 125 5.97 1.46 -14.61
N LEU A 126 5.04 0.59 -14.25
CA LEU A 126 5.16 -0.86 -14.44
C LEU A 126 5.22 -1.27 -15.92
N ASN A 127 4.54 -0.55 -16.80
CA ASN A 127 4.59 -0.79 -18.25
C ASN A 127 6.01 -0.64 -18.82
N ARG A 128 6.87 0.21 -18.23
CA ARG A 128 8.29 0.30 -18.64
C ARG A 128 9.08 -0.97 -18.36
N TYR A 129 8.62 -1.76 -17.39
CA TYR A 129 9.16 -3.06 -17.04
C TYR A 129 8.43 -4.21 -17.75
N GLY A 130 7.55 -3.91 -18.73
CA GLY A 130 6.90 -4.93 -19.55
C GLY A 130 5.62 -5.53 -18.98
N PHE A 131 5.14 -5.03 -17.84
CA PHE A 131 3.82 -5.37 -17.31
C PHE A 131 2.75 -4.92 -18.31
N VAL A 132 1.71 -5.73 -18.47
CA VAL A 132 0.55 -5.41 -19.30
C VAL A 132 -0.70 -5.55 -18.44
N PHE A 133 -1.56 -4.54 -18.49
CA PHE A 133 -2.84 -4.53 -17.79
C PHE A 133 -3.97 -4.13 -18.75
N PRO A 134 -5.18 -4.72 -18.64
CA PRO A 134 -5.48 -5.86 -17.79
C PRO A 134 -4.76 -7.13 -18.26
N CYS A 135 -4.52 -8.05 -17.33
CA CYS A 135 -3.88 -9.34 -17.59
C CYS A 135 -4.68 -10.43 -16.86
N VAL A 136 -5.63 -11.07 -17.55
CA VAL A 136 -6.62 -11.99 -16.99
C VAL A 136 -6.53 -13.35 -17.65
#